data_AF-A0A1V5Y3W8-F1
#
_entry.id   AF-A0A1V5Y3W8-F1
#
_cell.length_a   1.000
_cell.length_b   1.000
_cell.length_c   1.000
_cell.angle_alpha   90.00
_cell.angle_beta   90.00
_cell.angle_gamma   90.00
#
_symmetry.space_group_name_H-M   'P 1'
#
loop_
_entity.id
_entity.type
_entity.pdbx_description
1 polymer ?
#
loop_
_entity_poly.entity_id
_entity_poly.type
_entity_poly.pdbx_seq_one_letter_code
_entity_poly.pdbx_strand_id
1 'polypeptide(L)'
;MDVKEQLGILWIKIKANVDRTAFVVFLILLIAMVGIYGYEMSKQPPEMPDISTGKFTQLIPNENYDKVMNYIRSETELDKNEKIRKIRDFNIFDYKYVRDRDELQKEADKKYERAAQLFSENKIDDSEKILKEILLTWPTHISAKELLDKIVKAKMPTPTPKPTAPAVPPMEGAVGLEPTPAAGQQPGEPPLI
;
A
#
# COMPACT_ATOMS: atom_id res chain seq x y z
N MET A 1 -17.71 -51.43 -6.36
CA MET A 1 -19.15 -51.23 -6.62
C MET A 1 -19.27 -50.50 -7.93
N ASP A 2 -19.99 -51.09 -8.87
CA ASP A 2 -20.06 -50.58 -10.24
C ASP A 2 -20.94 -49.32 -10.27
N VAL A 3 -20.53 -48.28 -11.01
CA VAL A 3 -21.24 -46.98 -11.06
C VAL A 3 -22.68 -47.17 -11.54
N LYS A 4 -22.89 -48.16 -12.41
CA LYS A 4 -24.22 -48.55 -12.93
C LYS A 4 -25.14 -49.10 -11.84
N GLU A 5 -24.60 -49.85 -10.87
CA GLU A 5 -25.38 -50.37 -9.74
C GLU A 5 -25.80 -49.26 -8.78
N GLN A 6 -24.92 -48.28 -8.54
CA GLN A 6 -25.25 -47.11 -7.73
C GLN A 6 -26.34 -46.25 -8.37
N LEU A 7 -26.28 -46.04 -9.68
CA LEU A 7 -27.32 -45.33 -10.43
C LEU A 7 -28.68 -46.06 -10.37
N GLY A 8 -28.69 -47.39 -10.45
CA GLY A 8 -29.93 -48.18 -10.33
C GLY A 8 -30.60 -48.04 -8.96
N ILE A 9 -29.81 -48.10 -7.89
CA ILE A 9 -30.30 -47.93 -6.51
C ILE A 9 -30.81 -46.49 -6.28
N LEU A 10 -30.10 -45.50 -6.82
CA LEU A 10 -30.52 -44.11 -6.80
C LEU A 10 -31.84 -43.91 -7.54
N TRP A 11 -32.01 -44.50 -8.72
CA TRP A 11 -33.23 -44.37 -9.52
C TRP A 11 -34.47 -44.92 -8.80
N ILE A 12 -34.34 -46.06 -8.12
CA ILE A 12 -35.43 -46.66 -7.34
C ILE A 12 -35.78 -45.78 -6.14
N LYS A 13 -34.78 -45.22 -5.45
CA LYS A 13 -35.01 -44.27 -4.33
C LYS A 13 -35.61 -42.94 -4.78
N ILE A 14 -35.17 -42.41 -5.93
CA ILE A 14 -35.69 -41.17 -6.50
C ILE A 14 -37.16 -41.34 -6.88
N LYS A 15 -37.54 -42.46 -7.52
CA LYS A 15 -38.94 -42.72 -7.92
C LYS A 15 -39.88 -42.90 -6.72
N ALA A 16 -39.38 -43.45 -5.60
CA ALA A 16 -40.17 -43.63 -4.39
C ALA A 16 -40.38 -42.33 -3.61
N ASN A 17 -39.46 -41.37 -3.72
CA ASN A 17 -39.44 -40.12 -2.97
C ASN A 17 -39.31 -38.90 -3.89
N VAL A 18 -39.98 -38.93 -5.05
CA VAL A 18 -39.87 -37.89 -6.09
C VAL A 18 -40.08 -36.49 -5.50
N ASP A 19 -41.09 -36.32 -4.64
CA ASP A 19 -41.39 -35.03 -4.02
C ASP A 19 -40.24 -34.54 -3.11
N ARG A 20 -39.63 -35.43 -2.32
CA ARG A 20 -38.47 -35.06 -1.48
C ARG A 20 -37.22 -34.80 -2.31
N THR A 21 -36.98 -35.59 -3.34
CA THR A 21 -35.84 -35.38 -4.24
C THR A 21 -36.00 -34.06 -5.01
N ALA A 22 -37.20 -33.78 -5.53
CA ALA A 22 -37.50 -32.52 -6.19
C ALA A 22 -37.30 -31.34 -5.24
N PHE A 23 -37.75 -31.45 -3.98
CA PHE A 23 -37.54 -30.41 -2.96
C PHE A 23 -36.06 -30.16 -2.66
N VAL A 24 -35.26 -31.22 -2.53
CA VAL A 24 -33.80 -31.09 -2.31
C VAL A 24 -33.11 -30.44 -3.52
N VAL A 25 -33.48 -30.81 -4.74
CA VAL A 25 -32.94 -30.19 -5.95
C VAL A 25 -33.33 -28.71 -6.01
N PHE A 26 -34.58 -28.37 -5.70
CA PHE A 26 -35.05 -26.98 -5.66
C PHE A 26 -34.31 -26.16 -4.59
N LEU A 27 -34.05 -26.75 -3.42
CA LEU A 27 -33.30 -26.11 -2.35
C LEU A 27 -31.86 -25.81 -2.77
N ILE A 28 -31.19 -26.75 -3.45
CA ILE A 28 -29.84 -26.55 -3.98
C ILE A 28 -29.84 -25.44 -5.03
N LEU A 29 -30.84 -25.42 -5.92
CA LEU A 29 -30.99 -24.39 -6.94
C LEU A 29 -31.23 -23.01 -6.32
N LEU A 30 -32.03 -22.94 -5.25
CA LEU A 30 -32.29 -21.70 -4.51
C LEU A 30 -31.04 -21.20 -3.79
N ILE A 31 -30.27 -22.08 -3.14
CA ILE A 31 -28.98 -21.72 -2.53
C ILE A 31 -28.00 -21.21 -3.58
N ALA A 32 -27.93 -21.86 -4.74
CA ALA A 32 -27.08 -21.40 -5.85
C ALA A 32 -27.53 -20.03 -6.37
N MET A 33 -28.83 -19.82 -6.55
CA MET A 33 -29.38 -18.52 -6.99
C MET A 33 -29.07 -17.42 -5.98
N VAL A 34 -29.29 -17.65 -4.68
CA VAL A 34 -28.97 -16.69 -3.62
C VAL A 34 -27.47 -16.43 -3.53
N GLY A 35 -26.64 -17.46 -3.72
CA GLY A 35 -25.18 -17.33 -3.73
C GLY A 35 -24.68 -16.49 -4.90
N ILE A 36 -25.19 -16.72 -6.11
CA ILE A 36 -24.86 -15.93 -7.30
C ILE A 36 -25.38 -14.50 -7.14
N TYR A 37 -26.62 -14.33 -6.72
CA TYR A 37 -27.23 -13.02 -6.51
C TYR A 37 -26.46 -12.20 -5.45
N GLY A 38 -26.10 -12.81 -4.31
CA GLY A 38 -25.29 -12.17 -3.29
C GLY A 38 -23.88 -11.82 -3.78
N TYR A 39 -23.29 -12.68 -4.60
CA TYR A 39 -22.00 -12.42 -5.23
C TYR A 39 -22.06 -11.26 -6.23
N GLU A 40 -23.10 -11.16 -7.04
CA GLU A 40 -23.31 -10.04 -7.96
C GLU A 40 -23.64 -8.74 -7.22
N MET A 41 -24.48 -8.80 -6.20
CA MET A 41 -24.86 -7.64 -5.39
C MET A 41 -23.67 -7.10 -4.58
N SER A 42 -22.72 -7.95 -4.18
CA SER A 42 -21.45 -7.51 -3.56
C SER A 42 -20.53 -6.75 -4.52
N LYS A 43 -20.72 -6.91 -5.84
CA LYS A 43 -19.94 -6.23 -6.87
C LYS A 43 -20.59 -4.96 -7.38
N GLN A 44 -21.90 -4.81 -7.20
CA GLN A 44 -22.60 -3.60 -7.56
C GLN A 44 -22.22 -2.52 -6.53
N PRO A 45 -21.61 -1.40 -6.97
CA PRO A 45 -21.42 -0.27 -6.08
C PRO A 45 -22.81 0.16 -5.57
N PRO A 46 -22.93 0.60 -4.31
CA PRO A 46 -24.20 1.09 -3.79
C PRO A 46 -24.76 2.11 -4.78
N GLU A 47 -26.01 1.92 -5.21
CA GLU A 47 -26.73 2.94 -5.97
C GLU A 47 -26.73 4.19 -5.11
N MET A 48 -25.87 5.14 -5.47
CA MET A 48 -25.89 6.44 -4.83
C MET A 48 -27.27 7.01 -5.12
N PRO A 49 -27.99 7.54 -4.11
CA PRO A 49 -29.20 8.29 -4.38
C PRO A 49 -28.84 9.32 -5.45
N ASP A 50 -29.59 9.33 -6.56
CA ASP A 50 -29.43 10.35 -7.59
C ASP A 50 -29.54 11.68 -6.85
N ILE A 51 -28.38 12.31 -6.65
CA ILE A 51 -28.30 13.64 -6.07
C ILE A 51 -28.87 14.47 -7.19
N SER A 52 -30.21 14.54 -7.24
CA SER A 52 -30.95 15.26 -8.25
C SER A 52 -30.20 16.54 -8.37
N THR A 53 -29.62 16.76 -9.56
CA THR A 53 -28.69 17.83 -9.82
C THR A 53 -29.53 19.07 -9.62
N GLY A 54 -29.60 19.54 -8.38
CA GLY A 54 -30.48 20.59 -7.95
C GLY A 54 -29.96 21.75 -8.75
N LYS A 55 -30.69 22.12 -9.81
CA LYS A 55 -30.31 23.23 -10.66
C LYS A 55 -30.05 24.34 -9.66
N PHE A 56 -28.79 24.77 -9.56
CA PHE A 56 -28.38 25.83 -8.66
C PHE A 56 -29.18 27.04 -9.09
N THR A 57 -30.33 27.22 -8.45
CA THR A 57 -31.28 28.25 -8.81
C THR A 57 -30.74 29.45 -8.08
N GLN A 58 -30.13 30.38 -8.82
CA GLN A 58 -29.59 31.58 -8.23
C GLN A 58 -30.69 32.27 -7.42
N LEU A 59 -30.57 32.27 -6.10
CA LEU A 59 -31.48 33.04 -5.24
C LEU A 59 -31.22 34.55 -5.38
N ILE A 60 -30.05 34.93 -5.90
CA ILE A 60 -29.62 36.32 -6.08
C ILE A 60 -29.10 36.48 -7.52
N PRO A 61 -29.70 37.36 -8.34
CA PRO A 61 -29.23 37.60 -9.69
C PRO A 61 -27.83 38.23 -9.65
N ASN A 62 -26.87 37.54 -10.26
CA ASN A 62 -25.50 38.03 -10.45
C ASN A 62 -25.16 37.89 -11.93
N GLU A 63 -24.95 39.03 -12.60
CA GLU A 63 -24.59 39.10 -14.03
C GLU A 63 -23.30 38.35 -14.38
N ASN A 64 -22.42 38.14 -13.40
CA ASN A 64 -21.16 37.42 -13.60
C ASN A 64 -21.27 35.93 -13.28
N TYR A 65 -22.41 35.43 -12.81
CA TYR A 65 -22.57 34.01 -12.48
C TYR A 65 -22.38 33.12 -13.68
N ASP A 66 -22.95 33.45 -14.83
CA ASP A 66 -22.78 32.65 -16.04
C ASP A 66 -21.31 32.62 -16.49
N LYS A 67 -20.58 33.74 -16.32
CA LYS A 67 -19.14 33.81 -16.63
C LYS A 67 -18.32 32.92 -15.69
N VAL A 68 -18.61 32.96 -14.39
CA VAL A 68 -17.92 32.14 -13.38
C VAL A 68 -18.26 30.67 -13.56
N MET A 69 -19.53 30.34 -13.80
CA MET A 69 -19.96 28.95 -14.04
C MET A 69 -19.39 28.39 -15.34
N ASN A 70 -19.27 29.20 -16.39
CA ASN A 70 -18.59 28.78 -17.62
C ASN A 70 -17.08 28.57 -17.42
N TYR A 71 -16.43 29.35 -16.55
CA TYR A 71 -15.02 29.15 -16.17
C TYR A 71 -14.81 27.90 -15.29
N ILE A 72 -15.74 27.64 -14.36
CA ILE A 72 -15.68 26.44 -13.51
C ILE A 72 -15.99 25.17 -14.32
N ARG A 73 -16.93 25.25 -15.26
CA ARG A 73 -17.32 24.13 -16.13
C ARG A 73 -16.41 23.93 -17.33
N SER A 74 -15.61 24.92 -17.73
CA SER A 74 -14.62 24.70 -18.76
C SER A 74 -13.67 23.61 -18.26
N GLU A 75 -13.66 22.47 -18.94
CA GLU A 75 -12.73 21.36 -18.70
C GLU A 75 -11.34 21.94 -18.59
N THR A 76 -10.87 22.11 -17.35
CA THR A 76 -9.52 22.54 -17.09
C THR A 76 -8.63 21.45 -17.67
N GLU A 77 -7.47 21.79 -18.23
CA GLU A 77 -6.56 20.77 -18.81
C GLU A 77 -6.19 19.65 -17.82
N LEU A 78 -6.39 19.91 -16.52
CA LEU A 78 -6.36 18.95 -15.41
C LEU A 78 -7.28 17.74 -15.63
N ASP A 79 -8.46 17.91 -16.22
CA ASP A 79 -9.44 16.82 -16.47
C ASP A 79 -9.05 15.92 -17.65
N LYS A 80 -8.22 16.45 -18.58
CA LYS A 80 -7.67 15.67 -19.70
C LYS A 80 -6.56 14.73 -19.23
N ASN A 81 -5.91 15.02 -18.10
CA ASN A 81 -4.85 14.19 -17.55
C ASN A 81 -5.44 13.04 -16.72
N GLU A 82 -5.33 11.83 -17.26
CA GLU A 82 -5.85 10.60 -16.63
C GLU A 82 -5.35 10.40 -15.19
N LYS A 83 -4.10 10.80 -14.89
CA LYS A 83 -3.56 10.70 -13.51
C LYS A 83 -4.27 11.63 -12.55
N ILE A 84 -4.55 12.86 -12.97
CA ILE A 84 -5.17 13.88 -12.10
C ILE A 84 -6.63 13.53 -11.85
N ARG A 85 -7.33 13.06 -12.90
CA ARG A 85 -8.69 12.53 -12.78
C ARG A 85 -8.77 11.38 -11.78
N LYS A 86 -7.84 10.42 -11.87
CA LYS A 86 -7.77 9.31 -10.91
C LYS A 86 -7.55 9.77 -9.47
N ILE A 87 -6.77 10.83 -9.23
CA ILE A 87 -6.55 11.36 -7.87
C ILE A 87 -7.78 12.13 -7.36
N ARG A 88 -8.45 12.91 -8.20
CA ARG A 88 -9.68 13.63 -7.83
C ARG A 88 -10.81 12.66 -7.47
N ASP A 89 -10.97 11.63 -8.30
CA ASP A 89 -12.03 10.65 -8.15
C ASP A 89 -11.62 9.53 -7.16
N PHE A 90 -10.40 9.59 -6.61
CA PHE A 90 -9.91 8.63 -5.62
C PHE A 90 -10.58 8.87 -4.27
N ASN A 91 -11.50 7.98 -3.92
CA ASN A 91 -12.09 7.93 -2.60
C ASN A 91 -11.35 6.90 -1.74
N ILE A 92 -10.67 7.37 -0.69
CA ILE A 92 -9.98 6.51 0.29
C ILE A 92 -10.93 5.60 1.08
N PHE A 93 -12.23 5.89 1.08
CA PHE A 93 -13.27 5.12 1.77
C PHE A 93 -14.05 4.18 0.83
N ASP A 94 -13.72 4.15 -0.47
CA ASP A 94 -14.30 3.17 -1.38
C ASP A 94 -13.71 1.79 -1.05
N TYR A 95 -14.59 0.92 -0.56
CA TYR A 95 -14.28 -0.44 -0.11
C TYR A 95 -13.50 -1.25 -1.15
N LYS A 96 -13.73 -1.02 -2.45
CA LYS A 96 -13.00 -1.74 -3.51
C LYS A 96 -11.52 -1.37 -3.51
N TYR A 97 -11.19 -0.08 -3.42
CA TYR A 97 -9.81 0.38 -3.39
C TYR A 97 -9.10 -0.03 -2.10
N VAL A 98 -9.81 -0.06 -0.97
CA VAL A 98 -9.26 -0.55 0.30
C VAL A 98 -8.99 -2.06 0.23
N ARG A 99 -9.90 -2.86 -0.34
CA ARG A 99 -9.71 -4.31 -0.48
C ARG A 99 -8.56 -4.65 -1.43
N ASP A 100 -8.49 -3.98 -2.57
CA ASP A 100 -7.40 -4.17 -3.53
C ASP A 100 -6.04 -3.78 -2.91
N ARG A 101 -6.01 -2.75 -2.04
CA ARG A 101 -4.83 -2.37 -1.25
C ARG A 101 -4.45 -3.44 -0.21
N ASP A 102 -5.42 -4.02 0.49
CA ASP A 102 -5.19 -5.09 1.45
C ASP A 102 -4.68 -6.38 0.78
N GLU A 103 -5.21 -6.70 -0.40
CA GLU A 103 -4.76 -7.84 -1.22
C GLU A 103 -3.31 -7.62 -1.69
N LEU A 104 -3.00 -6.45 -2.23
CA LEU A 104 -1.63 -6.06 -2.60
C LEU A 104 -0.66 -6.10 -1.42
N GLN A 105 -1.10 -5.67 -0.24
CA GLN A 105 -0.30 -5.73 0.97
C GLN A 105 -0.01 -7.18 1.37
N LYS A 106 -1.01 -8.05 1.37
CA LYS A 106 -0.82 -9.50 1.66
C LYS A 106 0.10 -10.19 0.66
N GLU A 107 0.02 -9.83 -0.62
CA GLU A 107 0.93 -10.36 -1.63
C GLU A 107 2.37 -9.88 -1.40
N ALA A 108 2.55 -8.61 -1.05
CA ALA A 108 3.85 -8.05 -0.71
C ALA A 108 4.44 -8.72 0.55
N ASP A 109 3.63 -8.94 1.59
CA ASP A 109 4.03 -9.62 2.83
C ASP A 109 4.50 -11.06 2.56
N LYS A 110 3.77 -11.83 1.72
CA LYS A 110 4.19 -13.18 1.33
C LYS A 110 5.52 -13.19 0.57
N LYS A 111 5.72 -12.24 -0.33
CA LYS A 111 6.99 -12.09 -1.05
C LYS A 111 8.11 -11.70 -0.08
N TYR A 112 7.82 -10.86 0.92
CA TYR A 112 8.76 -10.47 1.97
C TYR A 112 9.18 -11.66 2.83
N GLU A 113 8.25 -12.51 3.27
CA GLU A 113 8.57 -13.73 4.02
C GLU A 113 9.53 -14.64 3.24
N ARG A 114 9.27 -14.82 1.94
CA ARG A 114 10.15 -15.58 1.05
C ARG A 114 11.53 -14.93 0.91
N ALA A 115 11.60 -13.61 0.80
CA ALA A 115 12.88 -12.89 0.75
C ALA A 115 13.67 -13.02 2.07
N ALA A 116 12.98 -13.00 3.22
CA ALA A 116 13.58 -13.19 4.53
C ALA A 116 14.13 -14.62 4.71
N GLN A 117 13.41 -15.64 4.22
CA GLN A 117 13.90 -17.02 4.19
C GLN A 117 15.17 -17.15 3.33
N LEU A 118 15.17 -16.58 2.12
CA LEU A 118 16.35 -16.61 1.24
C LEU A 118 17.55 -15.88 1.86
N PHE A 119 17.31 -14.80 2.61
CA PHE A 119 18.35 -14.13 3.38
C PHE A 119 18.94 -15.04 4.46
N SER A 120 18.10 -15.81 5.18
CA SER A 120 18.56 -16.80 6.16
C SER A 120 19.31 -17.98 5.54
N GLU A 121 18.98 -18.36 4.30
CA GLU A 121 19.68 -19.39 3.51
C GLU A 121 20.98 -18.89 2.86
N ASN A 122 21.42 -17.67 3.19
CA ASN A 122 22.60 -17.01 2.62
C ASN A 122 22.52 -16.75 1.10
N LYS A 123 21.32 -16.77 0.51
CA LYS A 123 21.05 -16.42 -0.90
C LYS A 123 20.74 -14.92 -1.01
N ILE A 124 21.76 -14.11 -0.75
CA ILE A 124 21.61 -12.66 -0.60
C ILE A 124 21.20 -11.95 -1.91
N ASP A 125 21.69 -12.42 -3.06
CA ASP A 125 21.35 -11.84 -4.37
C ASP A 125 19.87 -12.07 -4.75
N ASP A 126 19.36 -13.28 -4.50
CA ASP A 126 17.95 -13.61 -4.77
C ASP A 126 17.01 -12.85 -3.82
N SER A 127 17.40 -12.71 -2.56
CA SER A 127 16.66 -11.90 -1.57
C SER A 127 16.57 -10.43 -1.99
N GLU A 128 17.69 -9.83 -2.40
CA GLU A 128 17.73 -8.44 -2.88
C GLU A 128 16.82 -8.22 -4.10
N LYS A 129 16.82 -9.15 -5.05
CA LYS A 129 15.98 -9.06 -6.25
C LYS A 129 14.49 -9.02 -5.90
N ILE A 130 14.05 -9.90 -5.00
CA ILE A 130 12.64 -9.97 -4.57
C ILE A 130 12.26 -8.69 -3.80
N LEU A 131 13.14 -8.18 -2.94
CA LEU A 131 12.87 -6.93 -2.20
C LEU A 131 12.74 -5.73 -3.12
N LYS A 132 13.56 -5.63 -4.18
CA LYS A 132 13.42 -4.58 -5.19
C LYS A 132 12.09 -4.68 -5.94
N GLU A 133 11.64 -5.89 -6.26
CA GLU A 133 10.33 -6.12 -6.90
C GLU A 133 9.17 -5.71 -5.99
N ILE A 134 9.25 -6.02 -4.69
CA ILE A 134 8.27 -5.57 -3.68
C ILE A 134 8.23 -4.05 -3.63
N LEU A 135 9.38 -3.37 -3.58
CA LEU A 135 9.43 -1.91 -3.46
C LEU A 135 8.98 -1.19 -4.75
N LEU A 136 9.07 -1.84 -5.91
CA LEU A 136 8.54 -1.31 -7.17
C LEU A 136 7.01 -1.37 -7.22
N THR A 137 6.42 -2.40 -6.59
CA THR A 137 4.96 -2.62 -6.55
C THR A 137 4.30 -1.90 -5.37
N TRP A 138 4.95 -1.91 -4.20
CA TRP A 138 4.51 -1.28 -2.95
C TRP A 138 5.64 -0.47 -2.31
N PRO A 139 5.86 0.78 -2.74
CA PRO A 139 6.94 1.63 -2.25
C PRO A 139 6.86 1.98 -0.75
N THR A 140 5.71 1.75 -0.13
CA THR A 140 5.42 2.03 1.28
C THR A 140 5.75 0.85 2.21
N HIS A 141 6.31 -0.25 1.72
CA HIS A 141 6.68 -1.40 2.56
C HIS A 141 7.88 -1.07 3.46
N ILE A 142 7.66 -0.92 4.77
CA ILE A 142 8.73 -0.55 5.72
C ILE A 142 9.74 -1.69 5.88
N SER A 143 9.26 -2.90 6.19
CA SER A 143 10.14 -4.05 6.48
C SER A 143 11.04 -4.45 5.30
N ALA A 144 10.56 -4.33 4.06
CA ALA A 144 11.34 -4.64 2.87
C ALA A 144 12.48 -3.63 2.66
N LYS A 145 12.28 -2.34 2.99
CA LYS A 145 13.36 -1.35 2.97
C LYS A 145 14.42 -1.67 4.01
N GLU A 146 14.02 -1.96 5.24
CA GLU A 146 14.96 -2.31 6.31
C GLU A 146 15.80 -3.55 5.98
N LEU A 147 15.18 -4.57 5.39
CA LEU A 147 15.89 -5.80 5.03
C LEU A 147 16.84 -5.57 3.83
N LEU A 148 16.45 -4.73 2.88
CA LEU A 148 17.33 -4.31 1.78
C LEU A 148 18.51 -3.49 2.30
N ASP A 149 18.30 -2.55 3.22
CA ASP A 149 19.38 -1.77 3.84
C ASP A 149 20.35 -2.67 4.62
N LYS A 150 19.83 -3.70 5.32
CA LYS A 150 20.68 -4.71 5.98
C LYS A 150 21.52 -5.48 4.97
N ILE A 151 20.94 -5.87 3.84
CA ILE A 151 21.67 -6.54 2.75
C ILE A 151 22.74 -5.63 2.15
N VAL A 152 22.40 -4.38 1.84
CA VAL A 152 23.34 -3.41 1.27
C VAL A 152 24.49 -3.15 2.24
N LYS A 153 24.20 -2.99 3.54
CA LYS A 153 25.21 -2.83 4.58
C LYS A 153 26.07 -4.09 4.77
N ALA A 154 25.51 -5.29 4.59
CA ALA A 154 26.26 -6.54 4.62
C ALA A 154 27.12 -6.76 3.36
N LYS A 155 26.71 -6.22 2.21
CA LYS A 155 27.47 -6.28 0.94
C LYS A 155 28.55 -5.19 0.85
N MET A 156 28.41 -4.09 1.58
CA MET A 156 29.49 -3.12 1.73
C MET A 156 30.62 -3.78 2.52
N PRO A 157 31.83 -3.93 1.95
CA PRO A 157 32.95 -4.44 2.71
C PRO A 157 33.20 -3.46 3.87
N THR A 158 33.18 -3.98 5.09
CA THR A 158 33.75 -3.30 6.26
C THR A 158 35.13 -2.77 5.82
N PRO A 159 35.38 -1.45 5.83
CA PRO A 159 36.71 -0.95 5.59
C PRO A 159 37.60 -1.61 6.63
N THR A 160 38.48 -2.48 6.13
CA THR A 160 39.48 -3.16 6.95
C THR A 160 40.21 -2.07 7.71
N PRO A 161 40.23 -2.06 9.05
CA PRO A 161 41.13 -1.16 9.75
C PRO A 161 42.53 -1.57 9.33
N LYS A 162 43.17 -0.71 8.54
CA LYS A 162 44.58 -0.81 8.19
C LYS A 162 45.34 -1.00 9.52
N PRO A 163 46.19 -2.03 9.68
CA PRO A 163 46.94 -2.21 10.90
C PRO A 163 47.87 -1.01 11.04
N THR A 164 47.53 -0.08 11.94
CA THR A 164 48.50 0.89 12.41
C THR A 164 49.38 0.14 13.40
N ALA A 165 50.60 -0.14 12.95
CA ALA A 165 51.70 -0.59 13.77
C ALA A 165 51.81 0.26 15.06
N PRO A 166 52.31 -0.32 16.16
CA PRO A 166 52.12 0.19 17.52
C PRO A 166 52.66 1.61 17.69
N ALA A 167 51.78 2.54 18.04
CA ALA A 167 52.17 3.85 18.55
C ALA A 167 52.76 3.67 19.96
N VAL A 168 54.06 3.96 20.05
CA VAL A 168 54.86 4.10 21.26
C VAL A 168 54.13 4.96 22.31
N PRO A 169 54.08 4.57 23.60
CA PRO A 169 53.44 5.38 24.63
C PRO A 169 54.29 6.62 24.97
N PRO A 170 53.70 7.82 25.10
CA PRO A 170 54.38 8.91 25.78
C PRO A 170 54.16 8.77 27.29
N MET A 171 55.28 8.48 27.96
CA MET A 171 55.44 8.46 29.40
C MET A 171 55.25 9.88 29.97
N GLU A 172 54.21 10.03 30.78
CA GLU A 172 54.19 10.67 32.11
C GLU A 172 55.24 11.75 32.45
N GLY A 173 54.75 12.99 32.62
CA GLY A 173 55.08 13.85 33.76
C GLY A 173 56.31 14.76 33.69
N ALA A 174 56.08 16.09 33.64
CA ALA A 174 56.75 17.05 34.53
C ALA A 174 56.26 18.51 34.36
N VAL A 175 55.53 18.97 35.39
CA VAL A 175 55.70 20.24 36.10
C VAL A 175 55.41 21.57 35.38
N GLY A 176 54.37 22.26 35.87
CA GLY A 176 54.60 23.58 36.48
C GLY A 176 53.92 24.81 35.86
N LEU A 177 52.91 25.30 36.59
CA LEU A 177 52.59 26.72 36.85
C LEU A 177 51.93 27.57 35.74
N GLU A 178 50.62 27.75 35.92
CA GLU A 178 49.77 28.94 35.65
C GLU A 178 50.48 30.31 35.67
N PRO A 179 49.97 31.36 34.97
CA PRO A 179 48.69 31.98 35.30
C PRO A 179 47.80 32.47 34.12
N THR A 180 46.49 32.42 34.34
CA THR A 180 45.45 33.31 33.75
C THR A 180 45.44 34.60 34.64
N PRO A 181 45.07 35.86 34.24
CA PRO A 181 43.87 36.23 33.46
C PRO A 181 43.91 37.62 32.71
N ALA A 182 42.70 38.10 32.32
CA ALA A 182 42.27 39.46 31.91
C ALA A 182 42.31 39.76 30.39
N ALA A 183 41.18 39.90 29.69
CA ALA A 183 40.09 40.89 29.79
C ALA A 183 40.50 42.32 29.37
N GLY A 184 39.77 42.89 28.39
CA GLY A 184 39.90 44.30 27.95
C GLY A 184 40.00 44.43 26.42
N GLN A 185 38.97 44.59 25.58
CA GLN A 185 37.83 45.52 25.53
C GLN A 185 37.98 46.58 24.43
N GLN A 186 37.08 46.47 23.43
CA GLN A 186 36.45 47.52 22.61
C GLN A 186 37.31 48.36 21.64
N PRO A 187 36.70 49.20 20.77
CA PRO A 187 35.27 49.40 20.42
C PRO A 187 35.03 49.32 18.88
N GLY A 188 33.79 49.16 18.41
CA GLY A 188 32.93 50.28 17.96
C GLY A 188 33.42 50.80 16.59
N GLU A 189 32.65 50.85 15.52
CA GLU A 189 31.31 51.45 15.37
C GLU A 189 30.88 51.31 13.88
N PRO A 190 29.71 51.79 13.40
CA PRO A 190 28.61 50.93 12.97
C PRO A 190 28.19 51.22 11.49
N PRO A 191 26.99 50.82 10.99
CA PRO A 191 26.69 50.63 9.57
C PRO A 191 26.09 51.87 8.87
N LEU A 192 26.00 51.85 7.53
CA LEU A 192 25.19 52.77 6.74
C LEU A 192 24.40 52.03 5.66
N ILE A 193 23.08 52.03 5.89
CA ILE A 193 21.91 52.02 4.96
C ILE A 193 21.69 50.77 4.10
#